data_AF-A0A3N5TL31-F1
#
_entry.id   AF-A0A3N5TL31-F1
#
_cell.length_a   1.000
_cell.length_b   1.000
_cell.length_c   1.000
_cell.angle_alpha   90.00
_cell.angle_beta   90.00
_cell.angle_gamma   90.00
#
_symmetry.space_group_name_H-M   'P 1'
#
loop_
_entity.id
_entity.type
_entity.pdbx_description
1 polymer ?
#
loop_
_entity_poly.entity_id
_entity_poly.type
_entity_poly.pdbx_seq_one_letter_code
_entity_poly.pdbx_strand_id
1 'polypeptide(L)'
;EFAGMLGDLKWNPVIKIETITHRRDPIFYALMMPWENAWLGGPVSEALAWQVLRAAGLDVRAVRVTEGSACRWSVIASIRKQAGEGKNALMALLALPEVKQATVTDDDVNIFDQTELDRAVTFRVQADKDILVISGAKAKHVDPSVRPWDLPKGGLPLTAKFGIDATIPEGIPYRFYKMVKPPFFPEAQGPKGAPSGQVLREKICSFLREHRLSFDELMGRLSEHPYREVVKVWGDLRAEKLLCRDKEGKYFMNKDS
;
A
#
# COMPACT_ATOMS: atom_id res chain seq x y z
N GLU A 1 -10.58 -15.62 21.28
CA GLU A 1 -10.74 -14.15 21.22
C GLU A 1 -10.74 -13.69 19.77
N PHE A 2 -11.15 -12.45 19.45
CA PHE A 2 -11.17 -11.95 18.06
C PHE A 2 -9.78 -11.94 17.40
N ALA A 3 -8.69 -11.96 18.18
CA ALA A 3 -7.33 -12.05 17.66
C ALA A 3 -6.96 -13.46 17.12
N GLY A 4 -7.92 -14.39 17.08
CA GLY A 4 -7.71 -15.78 16.65
C GLY A 4 -6.98 -16.66 17.67
N MET A 5 -6.60 -16.08 18.82
CA MET A 5 -5.88 -16.76 19.90
C MET A 5 -6.77 -16.99 21.13
N LEU A 6 -6.37 -17.95 21.96
CA LEU A 6 -6.94 -18.14 23.30
C LEU A 6 -6.61 -16.92 24.17
N GLY A 7 -7.61 -16.45 24.92
CA GLY A 7 -7.44 -15.36 25.88
C GLY A 7 -7.06 -15.88 27.25
N ASP A 8 -6.48 -15.01 28.06
CA ASP A 8 -6.24 -15.28 29.48
C ASP A 8 -7.55 -15.31 30.29
N LEU A 9 -7.51 -15.90 31.48
CA LEU A 9 -8.65 -15.96 32.40
C LEU A 9 -8.99 -14.54 32.88
N LYS A 10 -10.20 -14.08 32.56
CA LYS A 10 -10.68 -12.75 32.97
C LYS A 10 -11.56 -12.84 34.21
N TRP A 11 -11.40 -11.87 35.10
CA TRP A 11 -12.25 -11.68 36.28
C TRP A 11 -13.49 -10.85 35.90
N ASN A 12 -14.41 -11.46 35.17
CA ASN A 12 -15.64 -10.80 34.73
C ASN A 12 -16.69 -10.77 35.86
N PRO A 13 -17.58 -9.76 35.87
CA PRO A 13 -18.72 -9.76 36.79
C PRO A 13 -19.67 -10.93 36.50
N VAL A 14 -20.32 -11.44 37.54
CA VAL A 14 -21.37 -12.46 37.42
C VAL A 14 -22.71 -11.77 37.20
N ILE A 15 -23.36 -12.08 36.08
CA ILE A 15 -24.71 -11.59 35.78
C ILE A 15 -25.73 -12.58 36.35
N LYS A 16 -26.59 -12.11 37.27
CA LYS A 16 -27.74 -12.88 37.77
C LYS A 16 -28.96 -12.56 36.91
N ILE A 17 -29.48 -13.55 36.19
CA ILE A 17 -30.66 -13.41 35.34
C ILE A 17 -31.90 -13.67 36.19
N GLU A 18 -32.80 -12.69 36.31
CA GLU A 18 -34.06 -12.83 37.05
C GLU A 18 -35.23 -13.25 36.16
N THR A 19 -35.26 -12.82 34.89
CA THR A 19 -36.35 -13.11 33.95
C THR A 19 -35.83 -13.06 32.51
N ILE A 20 -36.32 -13.97 31.66
CA ILE A 20 -36.04 -14.01 30.22
C ILE A 20 -37.36 -13.85 29.46
N THR A 21 -37.42 -12.95 28.49
CA THR A 21 -38.60 -12.72 27.63
C THR A 21 -38.24 -12.95 26.17
N HIS A 22 -39.15 -13.51 25.37
CA HIS A 22 -38.93 -13.71 23.94
C HIS A 22 -40.25 -13.74 23.16
N ARG A 23 -40.17 -13.61 21.83
CA ARG A 23 -41.32 -13.76 20.92
C ARG A 23 -41.69 -15.25 20.74
N ARG A 24 -42.90 -15.52 20.23
CA ARG A 24 -43.25 -16.89 19.79
C ARG A 24 -42.32 -17.32 18.65
N ASP A 25 -41.85 -18.57 18.70
CA ASP A 25 -40.83 -19.13 17.79
C ASP A 25 -39.55 -18.25 17.72
N PRO A 26 -38.78 -18.17 18.82
CA PRO A 26 -37.62 -17.29 18.87
C PRO A 26 -36.44 -17.85 18.07
N ILE A 27 -35.71 -16.95 17.40
CA ILE A 27 -34.39 -17.24 16.83
C ILE A 27 -33.33 -16.83 17.85
N PHE A 28 -32.50 -17.77 18.26
CA PHE A 28 -31.33 -17.48 19.09
C PHE A 28 -30.13 -17.14 18.19
N TYR A 29 -29.79 -15.86 18.12
CA TYR A 29 -28.59 -15.40 17.42
C TYR A 29 -27.39 -15.43 18.36
N ALA A 30 -26.35 -16.15 17.94
CA ALA A 30 -25.04 -16.10 18.56
C ALA A 30 -24.00 -15.95 17.45
N LEU A 31 -23.09 -15.01 17.64
CA LEU A 31 -22.00 -14.79 16.70
C LEU A 31 -20.87 -15.81 16.90
N MET A 32 -20.15 -16.14 15.84
CA MET A 32 -18.97 -17.03 15.90
C MET A 32 -17.67 -16.23 15.86
N MET A 33 -16.84 -16.43 16.89
CA MET A 33 -15.49 -15.82 16.97
C MET A 33 -14.45 -16.68 16.26
N PRO A 34 -13.39 -16.09 15.68
CA PRO A 34 -13.08 -14.64 15.64
C PRO A 34 -13.73 -13.84 14.50
N TRP A 35 -14.14 -14.52 13.42
CA TRP A 35 -14.38 -13.94 12.10
C TRP A 35 -15.54 -12.93 12.09
N GLU A 36 -16.71 -13.30 12.60
CA GLU A 36 -17.91 -12.46 12.49
C GLU A 36 -17.74 -11.10 13.21
N ASN A 37 -16.96 -11.04 14.29
CA ASN A 37 -16.64 -9.77 14.97
C ASN A 37 -15.59 -8.94 14.24
N ALA A 38 -14.56 -9.57 13.69
CA ALA A 38 -13.50 -8.86 12.97
C ALA A 38 -14.10 -8.12 11.76
N TRP A 39 -14.94 -8.79 10.99
CA TRP A 39 -15.60 -8.22 9.81
C TRP A 39 -16.59 -7.10 10.16
N LEU A 40 -17.35 -7.24 11.25
CA LEU A 40 -18.22 -6.16 11.74
C LEU A 40 -17.43 -4.95 12.28
N GLY A 41 -16.26 -5.17 12.86
CA GLY A 41 -15.40 -4.13 13.40
C GLY A 41 -14.56 -3.39 12.37
N GLY A 42 -14.31 -3.99 11.21
CA GLY A 42 -13.45 -3.44 10.17
C GLY A 42 -13.89 -2.07 9.65
N PRO A 43 -15.11 -1.93 9.09
CA PRO A 43 -15.61 -0.66 8.58
C PRO A 43 -15.65 0.46 9.63
N VAL A 44 -15.93 0.10 10.89
CA VAL A 44 -15.92 1.06 12.01
C VAL A 44 -14.49 1.56 12.28
N SER A 45 -13.52 0.66 12.25
CA SER A 45 -12.10 1.00 12.47
C SER A 45 -11.53 1.84 11.33
N GLU A 46 -11.87 1.50 10.08
CA GLU A 46 -11.50 2.28 8.90
C GLU A 46 -12.14 3.67 8.91
N ALA A 47 -13.42 3.77 9.27
CA ALA A 47 -14.11 5.06 9.40
C ALA A 47 -13.47 5.95 10.48
N LEU A 48 -13.10 5.36 11.62
CA LEU A 48 -12.44 6.09 12.71
C LEU A 48 -11.04 6.58 12.29
N ALA A 49 -10.25 5.72 11.64
CA ALA A 49 -8.95 6.08 11.06
C ALA A 49 -9.08 7.19 10.01
N TRP A 50 -10.08 7.10 9.13
CA TRP A 50 -10.39 8.14 8.16
C TRP A 50 -10.71 9.48 8.84
N GLN A 51 -11.55 9.46 9.87
CA GLN A 51 -11.94 10.66 10.61
C GLN A 51 -10.74 11.34 11.28
N VAL A 52 -9.87 10.60 11.97
CA VAL A 52 -8.70 11.22 12.64
C VAL A 52 -7.69 11.77 11.65
N LEU A 53 -7.49 11.11 10.50
CA LEU A 53 -6.62 11.63 9.45
C LEU A 53 -7.19 12.93 8.85
N ARG A 54 -8.50 12.97 8.58
CA ARG A 54 -9.17 14.19 8.10
C ARG A 54 -9.13 15.31 9.13
N ALA A 55 -9.31 15.00 10.41
CA ALA A 55 -9.19 15.97 11.50
C ALA A 55 -7.77 16.55 11.62
N ALA A 56 -6.75 15.75 11.26
CA ALA A 56 -5.36 16.20 11.15
C ALA A 56 -5.06 17.02 9.87
N GLY A 57 -6.07 17.31 9.05
CA GLY A 57 -5.95 18.15 7.85
C GLY A 57 -5.46 17.41 6.59
N LEU A 58 -5.42 16.07 6.62
CA LEU A 58 -4.82 15.27 5.56
C LEU A 58 -5.80 14.97 4.41
N ASP A 59 -5.29 14.93 3.19
CA ASP A 59 -6.03 14.52 2.00
C ASP A 59 -6.01 12.98 1.85
N VAL A 60 -6.89 12.32 2.60
CA VAL A 60 -7.00 10.86 2.66
C VAL A 60 -7.64 10.28 1.39
N ARG A 61 -7.04 9.20 0.86
CA ARG A 61 -7.48 8.52 -0.35
C ARG A 61 -8.06 7.15 -0.10
N ALA A 62 -7.42 6.38 0.76
CA ALA A 62 -7.89 5.06 1.16
C ALA A 62 -7.42 4.74 2.58
N VAL A 63 -8.22 3.95 3.29
CA VAL A 63 -7.85 3.36 4.58
C VAL A 63 -8.23 1.89 4.52
N ARG A 64 -7.36 1.04 5.05
CA ARG A 64 -7.55 -0.40 5.13
C ARG A 64 -7.10 -0.88 6.50
N VAL A 65 -7.93 -1.67 7.15
CA VAL A 65 -7.49 -2.53 8.27
C VAL A 65 -7.21 -3.94 7.77
N THR A 66 -6.20 -4.60 8.32
CA THR A 66 -5.84 -5.95 7.86
C THR A 66 -6.58 -7.03 8.65
N GLU A 67 -7.07 -8.06 7.96
CA GLU A 67 -7.76 -9.20 8.58
C GLU A 67 -6.85 -9.94 9.57
N GLY A 68 -5.56 -10.11 9.24
CA GLY A 68 -4.57 -10.69 10.15
C GLY A 68 -4.36 -9.90 11.45
N SER A 69 -4.81 -8.65 11.51
CA SER A 69 -4.82 -7.81 12.70
C SER A 69 -6.20 -7.72 13.37
N ALA A 70 -7.07 -8.71 13.13
CA ALA A 70 -8.48 -8.72 13.56
C ALA A 70 -9.24 -7.44 13.15
N CYS A 71 -8.89 -6.89 11.99
CA CYS A 71 -9.49 -5.69 11.39
C CYS A 71 -9.42 -4.43 12.28
N ARG A 72 -8.41 -4.29 13.15
CA ARG A 72 -8.31 -3.17 14.10
C ARG A 72 -6.88 -2.75 14.45
N TRP A 73 -5.97 -3.70 14.67
CA TRP A 73 -4.63 -3.41 15.24
C TRP A 73 -3.63 -2.86 14.21
N SER A 74 -3.82 -3.18 12.93
CA SER A 74 -2.99 -2.70 11.83
C SER A 74 -3.82 -1.84 10.90
N VAL A 75 -3.44 -0.57 10.76
CA VAL A 75 -4.09 0.38 9.85
C VAL A 75 -3.12 0.77 8.75
N ILE A 76 -3.57 0.70 7.51
CA ILE A 76 -2.84 1.16 6.33
C ILE A 76 -3.63 2.32 5.74
N ALA A 77 -2.97 3.43 5.45
CA ALA A 77 -3.61 4.60 4.85
C ALA A 77 -2.83 5.07 3.63
N SER A 78 -3.56 5.47 2.59
CA SER A 78 -3.02 6.19 1.44
C SER A 78 -3.47 7.64 1.50
N ILE A 79 -2.53 8.56 1.34
CA ILE A 79 -2.77 10.01 1.36
C ILE A 79 -2.20 10.67 0.10
N ARG A 80 -2.84 11.74 -0.35
CA ARG A 80 -2.18 12.67 -1.27
C ARG A 80 -1.29 13.59 -0.45
N LYS A 81 -0.02 13.22 -0.35
CA LYS A 81 0.94 13.80 0.58
C LYS A 81 1.38 15.21 0.21
N GLN A 82 1.45 16.09 1.21
CA GLN A 82 2.32 17.27 1.27
C GLN A 82 3.50 17.06 2.24
N ALA A 83 4.47 17.98 2.23
CA ALA A 83 5.71 17.83 2.98
C ALA A 83 5.48 17.52 4.48
N GLY A 84 6.03 16.40 4.96
CA GLY A 84 5.94 15.98 6.36
C GLY A 84 4.59 15.38 6.79
N GLU A 85 3.60 15.30 5.91
CA GLU A 85 2.28 14.77 6.24
C GLU A 85 2.28 13.26 6.56
N GLY A 86 3.25 12.49 6.05
CA GLY A 86 3.41 11.07 6.38
C GLY A 86 3.57 10.84 7.89
N LYS A 87 4.42 11.63 8.56
CA LYS A 87 4.60 11.57 10.02
C LYS A 87 3.37 12.07 10.78
N ASN A 88 2.69 13.11 10.31
CA ASN A 88 1.44 13.59 10.92
C ASN A 88 0.34 12.53 10.86
N ALA A 89 0.22 11.85 9.72
CA ALA A 89 -0.71 10.74 9.53
C ALA A 89 -0.41 9.61 10.52
N LEU A 90 0.86 9.22 10.69
CA LEU A 90 1.24 8.22 11.68
C LEU A 90 0.88 8.63 13.11
N MET A 91 1.17 9.87 13.50
CA MET A 91 0.80 10.35 14.84
C MET A 91 -0.71 10.30 15.08
N ALA A 92 -1.51 10.72 14.08
CA ALA A 92 -2.97 10.68 14.16
C ALA A 92 -3.51 9.24 14.28
N LEU A 93 -2.99 8.31 13.48
CA LEU A 93 -3.39 6.91 13.51
C LEU A 93 -2.98 6.20 14.80
N LEU A 94 -1.74 6.41 15.26
CA LEU A 94 -1.22 5.75 16.46
C LEU A 94 -1.84 6.27 17.76
N ALA A 95 -2.47 7.46 17.74
CA ALA A 95 -3.28 7.97 18.84
C ALA A 95 -4.54 7.11 19.09
N LEU A 96 -5.03 6.38 18.06
CA LEU A 96 -6.18 5.50 18.23
C LEU A 96 -5.85 4.34 19.19
N PRO A 97 -6.70 4.07 20.19
CA PRO A 97 -6.36 3.14 21.28
C PRO A 97 -6.22 1.68 20.84
N GLU A 98 -6.84 1.28 19.72
CA GLU A 98 -6.77 -0.10 19.21
C GLU A 98 -5.59 -0.33 18.26
N VAL A 99 -5.10 0.73 17.62
CA VAL A 99 -4.04 0.64 16.61
C VAL A 99 -2.70 0.42 17.30
N LYS A 100 -2.06 -0.70 16.98
CA LYS A 100 -0.70 -1.03 17.42
C LYS A 100 0.34 -0.71 16.34
N GLN A 101 -0.01 -0.89 15.08
CA GLN A 101 0.85 -0.54 13.96
C GLN A 101 0.11 0.23 12.87
N ALA A 102 0.80 1.16 12.24
CA ALA A 102 0.26 1.94 11.12
C ALA A 102 1.26 2.02 9.96
N THR A 103 0.78 1.99 8.72
CA THR A 103 1.59 2.25 7.52
C THR A 103 0.91 3.32 6.69
N VAL A 104 1.67 4.33 6.26
CA VAL A 104 1.15 5.42 5.42
C VAL A 104 1.89 5.41 4.08
N THR A 105 1.14 5.49 2.98
CA THR A 105 1.67 5.51 1.62
C THR A 105 1.14 6.73 0.85
N ASP A 106 1.76 7.04 -0.30
CA ASP A 106 1.20 8.04 -1.22
C ASP A 106 -0.07 7.52 -1.94
N ASP A 107 -0.69 8.39 -2.74
CA ASP A 107 -1.92 8.13 -3.49
C ASP A 107 -1.72 7.31 -4.78
N ASP A 108 -0.47 7.00 -5.12
CA ASP A 108 -0.10 6.12 -6.24
C ASP A 108 0.01 4.64 -5.86
N VAL A 109 -0.14 4.29 -4.57
CA VAL A 109 -0.05 2.92 -4.06
C VAL A 109 -1.45 2.37 -3.80
N ASN A 110 -1.81 1.27 -4.45
CA ASN A 110 -3.01 0.52 -4.09
C ASN A 110 -2.78 -0.28 -2.80
N ILE A 111 -3.25 0.26 -1.67
CA ILE A 111 -3.09 -0.37 -0.35
C ILE A 111 -3.86 -1.69 -0.17
N PHE A 112 -4.73 -2.06 -1.11
CA PHE A 112 -5.41 -3.36 -1.14
C PHE A 112 -4.60 -4.45 -1.85
N ASP A 113 -3.59 -4.07 -2.65
CA ASP A 113 -2.63 -4.99 -3.26
C ASP A 113 -1.38 -5.10 -2.39
N GLN A 114 -1.15 -6.30 -1.85
CA GLN A 114 0.00 -6.56 -0.98
C GLN A 114 1.34 -6.35 -1.71
N THR A 115 1.40 -6.63 -3.01
CA THR A 115 2.63 -6.48 -3.81
C THR A 115 3.01 -5.01 -3.94
N GLU A 116 2.02 -4.12 -4.13
CA GLU A 116 2.28 -2.69 -4.19
C GLU A 116 2.68 -2.12 -2.83
N LEU A 117 2.03 -2.59 -1.75
CA LEU A 117 2.35 -2.19 -0.39
C LEU A 117 3.77 -2.62 0.01
N ASP A 118 4.15 -3.87 -0.24
CA ASP A 118 5.48 -4.40 0.07
C ASP A 118 6.56 -3.60 -0.67
N ARG A 119 6.30 -3.25 -1.93
CA ARG A 119 7.19 -2.43 -2.74
C ARG A 119 7.32 -1.01 -2.18
N ALA A 120 6.21 -0.38 -1.77
CA ALA A 120 6.25 0.93 -1.12
C ALA A 120 7.11 0.88 0.16
N VAL A 121 6.86 -0.10 1.04
CA VAL A 121 7.64 -0.28 2.27
C VAL A 121 9.11 -0.57 1.96
N THR A 122 9.42 -1.40 0.97
CA THR A 122 10.80 -1.81 0.67
C THR A 122 11.65 -0.66 0.11
N PHE A 123 11.10 0.14 -0.80
CA PHE A 123 11.90 1.09 -1.58
C PHE A 123 11.71 2.56 -1.20
N ARG A 124 10.69 2.88 -0.38
CA ARG A 124 10.44 4.25 0.12
C ARG A 124 10.91 4.46 1.56
N VAL A 125 11.16 3.39 2.32
CA VAL A 125 11.45 3.45 3.77
C VAL A 125 12.95 3.29 4.05
N GLN A 126 13.50 4.19 4.84
CA GLN A 126 14.76 4.02 5.56
C GLN A 126 14.44 3.80 7.05
N ALA A 127 14.71 2.61 7.57
CA ALA A 127 14.19 2.17 8.87
C ALA A 127 14.57 3.10 10.04
N ASP A 128 15.75 3.71 10.02
CA ASP A 128 16.26 4.65 11.02
C ASP A 128 15.58 6.03 11.00
N LYS A 129 14.87 6.36 9.91
CA LYS A 129 14.24 7.67 9.69
C LYS A 129 12.73 7.58 9.60
N ASP A 130 12.24 6.54 8.95
CA ASP A 130 10.86 6.44 8.49
C ASP A 130 9.99 5.58 9.41
N ILE A 131 10.60 4.80 10.31
CA ILE A 131 9.89 4.08 11.37
C ILE A 131 9.79 4.95 12.63
N LEU A 132 8.57 5.22 13.07
CA LEU A 132 8.26 5.87 14.35
C LEU A 132 7.92 4.80 15.38
N VAL A 133 8.53 4.84 16.57
CA VAL A 133 8.18 3.94 17.69
C VAL A 133 7.72 4.76 18.89
N ILE A 134 6.56 4.42 19.45
CA ILE A 134 5.99 5.05 20.64
C ILE A 134 5.85 3.99 21.74
N SER A 135 6.74 4.06 22.73
CA SER A 135 6.73 3.16 23.89
C SER A 135 5.73 3.61 24.96
N GLY A 136 5.21 2.66 25.74
CA GLY A 136 4.34 2.96 26.89
C GLY A 136 2.94 3.43 26.52
N ALA A 137 2.49 3.18 25.29
CA ALA A 137 1.16 3.55 24.83
C ALA A 137 0.10 2.55 25.32
N LYS A 138 -1.16 2.97 25.37
CA LYS A 138 -2.29 2.13 25.76
C LYS A 138 -2.40 0.89 24.88
N ALA A 139 -2.61 -0.27 25.50
CA ALA A 139 -2.78 -1.56 24.82
C ALA A 139 -4.10 -2.24 25.21
N LYS A 140 -4.22 -3.52 24.82
CA LYS A 140 -5.39 -4.37 25.10
C LYS A 140 -4.91 -5.73 25.60
N HIS A 141 -5.56 -6.28 26.63
CA HIS A 141 -5.18 -7.56 27.24
C HIS A 141 -5.23 -8.76 26.29
N VAL A 142 -5.91 -8.63 25.16
CA VAL A 142 -5.98 -9.67 24.12
C VAL A 142 -4.63 -9.91 23.43
N ASP A 143 -3.73 -8.94 23.47
CA ASP A 143 -2.40 -9.03 22.84
C ASP A 143 -1.47 -9.81 23.77
N PRO A 144 -1.03 -11.03 23.43
CA PRO A 144 -0.18 -11.82 24.32
C PRO A 144 1.20 -11.17 24.54
N SER A 145 1.66 -10.28 23.65
CA SER A 145 2.98 -9.65 23.78
C SER A 145 3.08 -8.66 24.95
N VAL A 146 1.94 -8.19 25.49
CA VAL A 146 1.91 -7.21 26.59
C VAL A 146 1.90 -7.87 27.97
N ARG A 147 2.03 -9.19 28.06
CA ARG A 147 2.21 -9.83 29.35
C ARG A 147 0.93 -9.90 30.19
N PRO A 148 -0.29 -10.13 29.64
CA PRO A 148 -1.52 -9.81 30.38
C PRO A 148 -1.66 -10.58 31.71
N TRP A 149 -1.10 -11.79 31.78
CA TRP A 149 -1.08 -12.64 32.99
C TRP A 149 -0.13 -12.13 34.09
N ASP A 150 0.85 -11.30 33.74
CA ASP A 150 1.78 -10.68 34.71
C ASP A 150 1.19 -9.41 35.34
N LEU A 151 0.05 -8.92 34.84
CA LEU A 151 -0.56 -7.69 35.33
C LEU A 151 -1.36 -7.94 36.61
N PRO A 152 -1.32 -6.98 37.56
CA PRO A 152 -2.20 -7.05 38.72
C PRO A 152 -3.66 -6.97 38.28
N LYS A 153 -4.57 -7.46 39.12
CA LYS A 153 -6.01 -7.37 38.85
C LYS A 153 -6.42 -5.92 38.59
N GLY A 154 -7.03 -5.68 37.42
CA GLY A 154 -7.42 -4.33 36.98
C GLY A 154 -6.30 -3.50 36.34
N GLY A 155 -5.08 -4.05 36.24
CA GLY A 155 -3.96 -3.41 35.55
C GLY A 155 -4.25 -3.23 34.06
N LEU A 156 -3.95 -2.04 33.53
CA LEU A 156 -4.06 -1.74 32.11
C LEU A 156 -2.72 -2.02 31.42
N PRO A 157 -2.70 -2.84 30.35
CA PRO A 157 -1.47 -3.13 29.63
C PRO A 157 -0.98 -1.90 28.87
N LEU A 158 0.33 -1.79 28.78
CA LEU A 158 1.02 -0.87 27.89
C LEU A 158 1.71 -1.67 26.78
N THR A 159 1.89 -1.03 25.63
CA THR A 159 2.59 -1.62 24.48
C THR A 159 3.50 -0.59 23.83
N ALA A 160 4.40 -1.08 22.98
CA ALA A 160 5.07 -0.25 22.00
C ALA A 160 4.23 -0.26 20.72
N LYS A 161 3.90 0.92 20.23
CA LYS A 161 3.28 1.11 18.92
C LYS A 161 4.34 1.51 17.91
N PHE A 162 4.13 1.19 16.64
CA PHE A 162 5.03 1.66 15.60
C PHE A 162 4.31 2.09 14.33
N GLY A 163 4.90 3.03 13.61
CA GLY A 163 4.40 3.56 12.36
C GLY A 163 5.46 3.48 11.27
N ILE A 164 5.07 3.15 10.04
CA ILE A 164 5.95 3.13 8.87
C ILE A 164 5.50 4.23 7.91
N ASP A 165 6.37 5.21 7.69
CA ASP A 165 6.19 6.23 6.66
C ASP A 165 6.72 5.67 5.33
N ALA A 166 5.85 5.02 4.56
CA ALA A 166 6.17 4.46 3.25
C ALA A 166 5.80 5.45 2.12
N THR A 167 5.86 6.76 2.41
CA THR A 167 5.67 7.79 1.41
C THR A 167 6.97 8.15 0.70
N ILE A 168 6.89 8.76 -0.49
CA ILE A 168 8.08 9.18 -1.24
C ILE A 168 8.89 10.18 -0.39
N PRO A 169 10.19 9.95 -0.17
CA PRO A 169 11.01 10.85 0.63
C PRO A 169 11.04 12.27 0.07
N GLU A 170 11.08 13.26 0.96
CA GLU A 170 11.10 14.66 0.56
C GLU A 170 12.32 15.00 -0.30
N GLY A 171 12.12 15.83 -1.32
CA GLY A 171 13.18 16.25 -2.24
C GLY A 171 13.52 15.24 -3.34
N ILE A 172 12.90 14.05 -3.37
CA ILE A 172 13.08 13.09 -4.46
C ILE A 172 12.00 13.29 -5.53
N PRO A 173 12.36 13.54 -6.80
CA PRO A 173 11.39 13.65 -7.88
C PRO A 173 10.59 12.36 -8.09
N TYR A 174 9.26 12.49 -8.23
CA TYR A 174 8.33 11.38 -8.43
C TYR A 174 8.75 10.39 -9.53
N ARG A 175 9.41 10.85 -10.59
CA ARG A 175 9.86 10.01 -11.71
C ARG A 175 10.69 8.80 -11.30
N PHE A 176 11.41 8.85 -10.17
CA PHE A 176 12.21 7.73 -9.67
C PHE A 176 11.37 6.63 -9.01
N TYR A 177 10.15 6.96 -8.59
CA TYR A 177 9.18 6.04 -8.03
C TYR A 177 8.03 5.72 -8.99
N LYS A 178 7.97 6.40 -10.14
CA LYS A 178 7.02 6.10 -11.21
C LYS A 178 7.22 4.66 -11.66
N MET A 179 6.17 3.87 -11.49
CA MET A 179 6.19 2.48 -11.94
C MET A 179 6.20 2.41 -13.46
N VAL A 180 7.24 1.74 -13.96
CA VAL A 180 7.28 1.29 -15.34
C VAL A 180 6.58 -0.05 -15.38
N LYS A 181 5.43 -0.13 -16.05
CA LYS A 181 4.87 -1.42 -16.44
C LYS A 181 5.75 -1.94 -17.57
N PRO A 182 6.46 -3.08 -17.39
CA PRO A 182 7.18 -3.66 -18.51
C PRO A 182 6.18 -3.91 -19.65
N PRO A 183 6.54 -3.60 -20.89
CA PRO A 183 5.63 -3.66 -22.03
C PRO A 183 5.09 -5.07 -22.32
N PHE A 184 5.61 -6.12 -21.65
CA PHE A 184 5.15 -7.49 -21.82
C PHE A 184 5.02 -8.20 -20.47
N PHE A 185 3.78 -8.56 -20.13
CA PHE A 185 3.51 -9.76 -19.34
C PHE A 185 3.51 -10.97 -20.30
N PRO A 186 3.74 -12.22 -19.83
CA PRO A 186 3.92 -13.41 -20.66
C PRO A 186 2.78 -13.71 -21.66
N GLU A 187 1.65 -13.04 -21.53
CA GLU A 187 0.45 -13.19 -22.36
C GLU A 187 0.49 -12.37 -23.66
N ALA A 188 1.38 -11.38 -23.78
CA ALA A 188 1.49 -10.54 -24.98
C ALA A 188 2.42 -11.16 -26.04
N GLN A 189 1.97 -12.25 -26.66
CA GLN A 189 2.43 -12.58 -28.01
C GLN A 189 1.86 -11.51 -28.94
N GLY A 190 2.67 -10.52 -29.34
CA GLY A 190 2.26 -9.53 -30.34
C GLY A 190 1.64 -10.22 -31.58
N PRO A 191 0.68 -9.58 -32.27
CA PRO A 191 -0.06 -10.21 -33.35
C PRO A 191 0.86 -10.87 -34.39
N LYS A 192 0.59 -12.13 -34.73
CA LYS A 192 1.28 -12.84 -35.82
C LYS A 192 1.07 -12.04 -37.11
N GLY A 193 2.14 -11.43 -37.64
CA GLY A 193 2.11 -10.65 -38.88
C GLY A 193 2.37 -9.15 -38.75
N ALA A 194 2.74 -8.65 -37.56
CA ALA A 194 3.14 -7.24 -37.42
C ALA A 194 4.31 -6.88 -38.36
N PRO A 195 4.29 -5.69 -39.01
CA PRO A 195 5.37 -5.24 -39.88
C PRO A 195 6.71 -5.27 -39.15
N SER A 196 7.75 -5.83 -39.77
CA SER A 196 9.11 -5.93 -39.21
C SER A 196 10.14 -5.30 -40.15
N GLY A 197 11.36 -5.06 -39.64
CA GLY A 197 12.43 -4.45 -40.41
C GLY A 197 12.24 -2.94 -40.66
N GLN A 198 12.32 -2.51 -41.92
CA GLN A 198 12.44 -1.10 -42.30
C GLN A 198 11.20 -0.26 -41.95
N VAL A 199 10.00 -0.86 -42.04
CA VAL A 199 8.74 -0.19 -41.66
C VAL A 199 8.69 0.11 -40.16
N LEU A 200 9.14 -0.83 -39.32
CA LEU A 200 9.25 -0.63 -37.87
C LEU A 200 10.30 0.43 -37.54
N ARG A 201 11.42 0.42 -38.26
CA ARG A 201 12.47 1.44 -38.14
C ARG A 201 11.95 2.84 -38.45
N GLU A 202 11.24 3.03 -39.56
CA GLU A 202 10.65 4.31 -39.92
C GLU A 202 9.62 4.78 -38.88
N LYS A 203 8.79 3.88 -38.35
CA LYS A 203 7.87 4.20 -37.24
C LYS A 203 8.61 4.70 -36.00
N ILE A 204 9.66 3.99 -35.54
CA ILE A 204 10.47 4.39 -34.38
C ILE A 204 11.10 5.77 -34.62
N CYS A 205 11.71 5.97 -35.78
CA CYS A 205 12.32 7.25 -36.15
C CYS A 205 11.29 8.38 -36.18
N SER A 206 10.10 8.13 -36.73
CA SER A 206 9.00 9.10 -36.79
C SER A 206 8.59 9.56 -35.39
N PHE A 207 8.31 8.60 -34.49
CA PHE A 207 7.94 8.93 -33.10
C PHE A 207 9.02 9.73 -32.37
N LEU A 208 10.30 9.41 -32.59
CA LEU A 208 11.42 10.09 -31.93
C LEU A 208 11.84 11.42 -32.58
N ARG A 209 11.31 11.75 -33.77
CA ARG A 209 11.42 13.09 -34.37
C ARG A 209 10.41 14.06 -33.76
N GLU A 210 9.19 13.58 -33.53
CA GLU A 210 8.08 14.39 -33.01
C GLU A 210 8.07 14.47 -31.48
N HIS A 211 8.57 13.44 -30.81
CA HIS A 211 8.48 13.31 -29.36
C HIS A 211 9.79 12.88 -28.72
N ARG A 212 9.96 13.29 -27.46
CA ARG A 212 10.95 12.72 -26.56
C ARG A 212 10.28 11.67 -25.70
N LEU A 213 10.63 10.41 -25.87
CA LEU A 213 9.97 9.28 -25.23
C LEU A 213 10.96 8.46 -24.39
N SER A 214 10.55 8.01 -23.20
CA SER A 214 11.29 6.94 -22.52
C SER A 214 11.17 5.63 -23.30
N PHE A 215 12.05 4.67 -23.01
CA PHE A 215 11.98 3.37 -23.68
C PHE A 215 10.64 2.68 -23.42
N ASP A 216 10.09 2.76 -22.20
CA ASP A 216 8.78 2.18 -21.89
C ASP A 216 7.62 2.86 -22.62
N GLU A 217 7.63 4.20 -22.74
CA GLU A 217 6.62 4.95 -23.49
C GLU A 217 6.64 4.58 -24.97
N LEU A 218 7.84 4.43 -25.55
CA LEU A 218 8.01 3.97 -26.93
C LEU A 218 7.50 2.54 -27.10
N MET A 219 7.88 1.64 -26.19
CA MET A 219 7.45 0.24 -26.25
C MET A 219 5.93 0.10 -26.10
N GLY A 220 5.29 0.93 -25.27
CA GLY A 220 3.84 0.99 -25.16
C GLY A 220 3.16 1.42 -26.47
N ARG A 221 3.77 2.34 -27.23
CA ARG A 221 3.30 2.77 -28.56
C ARG A 221 3.54 1.74 -29.66
N LEU A 222 4.41 0.76 -29.40
CA LEU A 222 4.79 -0.31 -30.34
C LEU A 222 4.32 -1.68 -29.83
N SER A 223 3.32 -1.71 -28.96
CA SER A 223 2.79 -2.92 -28.35
C SER A 223 2.31 -3.96 -29.38
N GLU A 224 1.99 -3.52 -30.60
CA GLU A 224 1.61 -4.38 -31.72
C GLU A 224 2.79 -5.13 -32.36
N HIS A 225 4.03 -4.76 -32.06
CA HIS A 225 5.23 -5.36 -32.65
C HIS A 225 5.94 -6.35 -31.69
N PRO A 226 6.49 -7.48 -32.18
CA PRO A 226 7.28 -8.39 -31.35
C PRO A 226 8.47 -7.69 -30.69
N TYR A 227 8.62 -7.84 -29.37
CA TYR A 227 9.70 -7.21 -28.59
C TYR A 227 11.08 -7.40 -29.20
N ARG A 228 11.39 -8.64 -29.61
CA ARG A 228 12.70 -8.99 -30.20
C ARG A 228 13.01 -8.16 -31.44
N GLU A 229 12.01 -7.88 -32.28
CA GLU A 229 12.19 -7.09 -33.49
C GLU A 229 12.37 -5.60 -33.17
N VAL A 230 11.60 -5.07 -32.20
CA VAL A 230 11.77 -3.69 -31.73
C VAL A 230 13.17 -3.50 -31.15
N VAL A 231 13.65 -4.43 -30.33
CA VAL A 231 15.00 -4.35 -29.72
C VAL A 231 16.12 -4.50 -30.76
N LYS A 232 15.95 -5.34 -31.79
CA LYS A 232 16.93 -5.43 -32.89
C LYS A 232 17.06 -4.10 -33.63
N VAL A 233 15.94 -3.56 -34.10
CA VAL A 233 15.92 -2.26 -34.80
C VAL A 233 16.45 -1.14 -33.90
N TRP A 234 16.11 -1.17 -32.62
CA TRP A 234 16.65 -0.26 -31.62
C TRP A 234 18.18 -0.37 -31.49
N GLY A 235 18.70 -1.60 -31.51
CA GLY A 235 20.14 -1.89 -31.53
C GLY A 235 20.83 -1.31 -32.76
N ASP A 236 20.23 -1.48 -33.94
CA ASP A 236 20.77 -0.94 -35.20
C ASP A 236 20.82 0.60 -35.17
N LEU A 237 19.73 1.24 -34.75
CA LEU A 237 19.65 2.71 -34.59
C LEU A 237 20.70 3.25 -33.60
N ARG A 238 21.00 2.49 -32.54
CA ARG A 238 22.08 2.84 -31.60
C ARG A 238 23.46 2.65 -32.22
N ALA A 239 23.69 1.56 -32.94
CA ALA A 239 24.97 1.29 -33.61
C ALA A 239 25.31 2.39 -34.63
N GLU A 240 24.29 2.90 -35.32
CA GLU A 240 24.39 4.01 -36.26
C GLU A 240 24.44 5.40 -35.61
N LYS A 241 24.41 5.49 -34.26
CA LYS A 241 24.44 6.75 -33.50
C LYS A 241 23.31 7.73 -33.83
N LEU A 242 22.16 7.22 -34.27
CA LEU A 242 20.98 8.00 -34.61
C LEU A 242 20.13 8.37 -33.38
N LEU A 243 20.36 7.72 -32.24
CA LEU A 243 19.61 7.92 -31.01
C LEU A 243 20.40 8.76 -30.00
N CYS A 244 19.81 9.88 -29.58
CA CYS A 244 20.28 10.70 -28.47
C CYS A 244 19.41 10.48 -27.23
N ARG A 245 19.92 10.84 -26.05
CA ARG A 245 19.21 10.77 -24.77
C ARG A 245 19.37 12.07 -24.01
N ASP A 246 18.29 12.57 -23.43
CA ASP A 246 18.34 13.76 -22.58
C ASP A 246 18.70 13.41 -21.12
N LYS A 247 18.80 14.46 -20.28
CA LYS A 247 19.10 14.36 -18.84
C LYS A 247 18.04 13.59 -18.03
N GLU A 248 16.87 13.33 -18.61
CA GLU A 248 15.77 12.59 -17.98
C GLU A 248 15.68 11.15 -18.47
N GLY A 249 16.53 10.76 -19.42
CA GLY A 249 16.54 9.41 -19.98
C GLY A 249 15.62 9.23 -21.19
N LYS A 250 15.01 10.30 -21.71
CA LYS A 250 14.14 10.23 -22.89
C LYS A 250 14.96 10.26 -24.18
N TYR A 251 14.58 9.40 -25.12
CA TYR A 251 15.22 9.27 -26.42
C TYR A 251 14.64 10.25 -27.43
N PHE A 252 15.48 10.68 -28.36
CA PHE A 252 15.11 11.49 -29.52
C PHE A 252 16.09 11.24 -30.67
N MET A 253 15.68 11.60 -31.89
CA MET A 253 16.56 11.48 -33.06
C MET A 253 17.67 12.53 -33.02
N ASN A 254 18.90 12.10 -33.31
CA ASN A 254 20.01 13.00 -33.57
C ASN A 254 19.66 13.87 -34.79
N LYS A 255 19.81 15.19 -34.67
CA LYS A 255 19.46 16.14 -35.75
C LYS A 255 20.57 16.32 -36.78
N ASP A 256 21.78 15.85 -36.46
CA ASP A 256 22.99 16.02 -37.27
C ASP A 256 23.34 14.78 -38.12
N SER A 257 22.35 13.91 -38.36
CA SER A 257 22.47 12.63 -39.07
C SER A 257 21.35 12.42 -40.08
#